data_AF-A0A852VJE6-F1
#
_entry.id   AF-A0A852VJE6-F1
#
_cell.length_a   1.000
_cell.length_b   1.000
_cell.length_c   1.000
_cell.angle_alpha   90.00
_cell.angle_beta   90.00
_cell.angle_gamma   90.00
#
_symmetry.space_group_name_H-M   'P 1'
#
loop_
_entity.id
_entity.type
_entity.pdbx_description
1 polymer ?
#
loop_
_entity_poly.entity_id
_entity_poly.type
_entity_poly.pdbx_seq_one_letter_code
_entity_poly.pdbx_strand_id
1 'polypeptide(L)'
;MIERRNIFLHGLFLTLRRFPAVLWAYAFNLALALIFTVRLHSQFSSIMDHSLAAQKLTSGFDLGAGAEVVLRLQDGPSAGATGSLSSIPLYLLVYFLLVPGTLFCYQTKTPARLSTLLHQGLLHFWRFARITLLTILISALILGPLVFLQGKWAEHVDKHAVGRHAFFATLIGYILIFLVASILRLYFDLVEVYTVQLGQHLRHNGKPDRRMRRALGPAWRTLRAHFSQAWPVFLFLTLLGAAAVIVTARTSMHMLAQPRVWPTVVLAQLGLFLYLFTRFWQRGAETSLALQNPIFRPSPLPILPVVGKINPIDPLHPNHPITTHTPIPTHETPQPSQPLAQTPAPIPDPIPNPEPPSPSLDEPDPGVFHHDPTKPAQ
;
A
#
# COMPACT_ATOMS: atom_id res chain seq x y z
N MET A 1 5.53 27.85 9.29
CA MET A 1 6.54 26.84 8.96
C MET A 1 5.96 25.47 9.28
N ILE A 2 5.93 24.52 8.35
CA ILE A 2 5.40 23.17 8.63
C ILE A 2 6.46 22.45 9.46
N GLU A 3 6.13 22.17 10.72
CA GLU A 3 7.00 21.46 11.65
C GLU A 3 7.36 20.08 11.07
N ARG A 4 8.66 19.80 10.88
CA ARG A 4 9.13 18.51 10.35
C ARG A 4 8.89 17.42 11.39
N ARG A 5 7.76 16.73 11.27
CA ARG A 5 7.43 15.57 12.11
C ARG A 5 8.37 14.40 11.82
N ASN A 6 8.85 13.75 12.88
CA ASN A 6 9.64 12.52 12.75
C ASN A 6 8.84 11.46 11.99
N ILE A 7 9.38 11.02 10.85
CA ILE A 7 8.74 10.08 9.91
C ILE A 7 8.39 8.75 10.61
N PHE A 8 9.24 8.30 11.54
CA PHE A 8 9.05 7.06 12.28
C PHE A 8 7.80 7.10 13.16
N LEU A 9 7.70 8.11 14.04
CA LEU A 9 6.57 8.28 14.95
C LEU A 9 5.28 8.67 14.22
N HIS A 10 5.39 9.49 13.17
CA HIS A 10 4.22 9.84 12.38
C HIS A 10 3.68 8.63 11.62
N GLY A 11 4.56 7.79 11.07
CA GLY A 11 4.18 6.51 10.47
C GLY A 11 3.53 5.53 11.44
N LEU A 12 4.04 5.46 12.69
CA LEU A 12 3.42 4.67 13.75
C LEU A 12 2.02 5.17 14.07
N PHE A 13 1.87 6.47 14.24
CA PHE A 13 0.59 7.10 14.54
C PHE A 13 -0.43 6.88 13.41
N LEU A 14 -0.02 6.98 12.14
CA LEU A 14 -0.89 6.67 11.00
C LEU A 14 -1.36 5.21 11.03
N THR A 15 -0.44 4.29 11.35
CA THR A 15 -0.73 2.85 11.43
C THR A 15 -1.68 2.52 12.57
N LEU A 16 -1.44 3.06 13.77
CA LEU A 16 -2.29 2.88 14.95
C LEU A 16 -3.67 3.54 14.76
N ARG A 17 -3.72 4.73 14.18
CA ARG A 17 -4.99 5.41 13.90
C ARG A 17 -5.85 4.64 12.90
N ARG A 18 -5.23 3.85 12.03
CA ARG A 18 -5.89 2.97 11.05
C ARG A 18 -5.65 1.50 11.37
N PHE A 19 -5.55 1.15 12.65
CA PHE A 19 -5.34 -0.22 13.11
C PHE A 19 -6.31 -1.25 12.52
N PRO A 20 -7.61 -0.93 12.25
CA PRO A 20 -8.50 -1.87 11.57
C PRO A 20 -7.97 -2.37 10.23
N ALA A 21 -7.19 -1.57 9.49
CA ALA A 21 -6.59 -1.99 8.23
C ALA A 21 -5.56 -3.12 8.43
N VAL A 22 -4.78 -3.05 9.52
CA VAL A 22 -3.84 -4.11 9.92
C VAL A 22 -4.61 -5.36 10.32
N LEU A 23 -5.68 -5.22 11.11
CA LEU A 23 -6.52 -6.33 11.55
C LEU A 23 -7.19 -7.04 10.37
N TRP A 24 -7.76 -6.30 9.41
CA TRP A 24 -8.34 -6.91 8.22
C TRP A 24 -7.29 -7.65 7.41
N ALA A 25 -6.12 -7.06 7.17
CA ALA A 25 -5.03 -7.75 6.48
C ALA A 25 -4.58 -9.01 7.22
N TYR A 26 -4.51 -8.97 8.56
CA TYR A 26 -4.21 -10.16 9.35
C TYR A 26 -5.29 -11.23 9.21
N ALA A 27 -6.57 -10.86 9.33
CA ALA A 27 -7.69 -11.78 9.20
C ALA A 27 -7.73 -12.45 7.81
N PHE A 28 -7.50 -11.71 6.73
CA PHE A 28 -7.40 -12.28 5.39
C PHE A 28 -6.19 -13.20 5.24
N ASN A 29 -5.02 -12.81 5.75
CA ASN A 29 -3.84 -13.68 5.72
C ASN A 29 -4.07 -14.97 6.52
N LEU A 30 -4.72 -14.89 7.68
CA LEU A 30 -5.08 -16.04 8.50
C LEU A 30 -6.07 -16.95 7.77
N ALA A 31 -7.13 -16.38 7.19
CA ALA A 31 -8.11 -17.15 6.42
C ALA A 31 -7.46 -17.88 5.23
N LEU A 32 -6.60 -17.19 4.47
CA LEU A 32 -5.83 -17.80 3.37
C LEU A 32 -4.89 -18.89 3.88
N ALA A 33 -4.18 -18.63 4.98
CA ALA A 33 -3.30 -19.62 5.59
C ALA A 33 -4.08 -20.89 5.97
N LEU A 34 -5.25 -20.76 6.63
CA LEU A 34 -6.10 -21.90 6.98
C LEU A 34 -6.56 -22.68 5.75
N ILE A 35 -7.01 -21.99 4.69
CA ILE A 35 -7.40 -22.63 3.42
C ILE A 35 -6.23 -23.41 2.81
N PHE A 36 -5.03 -22.83 2.83
CA PHE A 36 -3.83 -23.49 2.29
C PHE A 36 -3.33 -24.63 3.18
N THR A 37 -3.50 -24.53 4.50
CA THR A 37 -3.15 -25.59 5.46
C THR A 37 -4.01 -26.83 5.25
N VAL A 38 -5.29 -26.72 4.89
CA VAL A 38 -6.14 -27.90 4.61
C VAL A 38 -5.54 -28.77 3.49
N ARG A 39 -5.09 -28.15 2.39
CA ARG A 39 -4.44 -28.87 1.30
C ARG A 39 -3.09 -29.45 1.72
N LEU A 40 -2.28 -28.66 2.40
CA LEU A 40 -0.97 -29.09 2.88
C LEU A 40 -1.12 -30.27 3.86
N HIS A 41 -2.13 -30.27 4.72
CA HIS A 41 -2.43 -31.36 5.63
C HIS A 41 -2.76 -32.66 4.89
N SER A 42 -3.55 -32.61 3.80
CA SER A 42 -3.84 -33.80 2.99
C SER A 42 -2.59 -34.39 2.32
N GLN A 43 -1.64 -33.55 1.93
CA GLN A 43 -0.36 -34.00 1.36
C GLN A 43 0.56 -34.57 2.44
N PHE A 44 0.64 -33.91 3.60
CA PHE A 44 1.47 -34.35 4.71
C PHE A 44 0.98 -35.65 5.35
N SER A 45 -0.33 -35.82 5.54
CA SER A 45 -0.90 -37.08 6.05
C SER A 45 -0.52 -38.25 5.14
N SER A 46 -0.73 -38.12 3.82
CA SER A 46 -0.34 -39.15 2.86
C SER A 46 1.15 -39.56 2.94
N ILE A 47 2.06 -38.61 3.21
CA ILE A 47 3.49 -38.88 3.33
C ILE A 47 3.83 -39.45 4.72
N MET A 48 3.23 -38.93 5.78
CA MET A 48 3.56 -39.30 7.16
C MET A 48 2.97 -40.65 7.56
N ASP A 49 1.81 -41.02 7.03
CA ASP A 49 1.12 -42.27 7.39
C ASP A 49 1.94 -43.53 7.03
N HIS A 50 2.94 -43.40 6.15
CA HIS A 50 3.75 -44.51 5.65
C HIS A 50 5.27 -44.32 5.85
N SER A 51 5.71 -43.27 6.57
CA SER A 51 7.13 -42.88 6.60
C SER A 51 7.76 -42.97 7.99
N LEU A 52 8.92 -43.63 8.07
CA LEU A 52 9.81 -43.61 9.24
C LEU A 52 10.22 -42.18 9.65
N ALA A 53 10.08 -41.19 8.76
CA ALA A 53 10.30 -39.78 9.08
C ALA A 53 9.27 -39.21 10.06
N ALA A 54 8.03 -39.73 10.06
CA ALA A 54 6.99 -39.33 11.01
C ALA A 54 7.38 -39.70 12.45
N GLN A 55 8.05 -40.84 12.63
CA GLN A 55 8.56 -41.30 13.93
C GLN A 55 9.69 -40.41 14.46
N LYS A 56 10.56 -39.91 13.56
CA LYS A 56 11.60 -38.94 13.94
C LYS A 56 11.01 -37.59 14.35
N LEU A 57 10.07 -37.06 13.57
CA LEU A 57 9.37 -35.80 13.86
C LEU A 57 8.60 -35.83 15.19
N THR A 58 8.06 -37.00 15.57
CA THR A 58 7.37 -37.18 16.86
C THR A 58 8.33 -37.36 18.03
N SER A 59 9.51 -37.97 17.81
CA SER A 59 10.51 -38.19 18.88
C SER A 59 11.42 -36.99 19.16
N GLY A 60 11.60 -36.09 18.19
CA GLY A 60 12.43 -34.90 18.32
C GLY A 60 12.27 -34.02 17.08
N PHE A 61 11.88 -32.77 17.26
CA PHE A 61 11.75 -31.83 16.15
C PHE A 61 13.13 -31.49 15.57
N ASP A 62 13.59 -32.31 14.62
CA ASP A 62 14.84 -32.09 13.90
C ASP A 62 14.61 -31.14 12.73
N LEU A 63 15.23 -29.96 12.81
CA LEU A 63 15.18 -28.93 11.77
C LEU A 63 15.74 -29.43 10.43
N GLY A 64 16.72 -30.34 10.46
CA GLY A 64 17.29 -30.96 9.26
C GLY A 64 16.27 -31.85 8.57
N ALA A 65 15.59 -32.72 9.32
CA ALA A 65 14.51 -33.56 8.81
C ALA A 65 13.34 -32.73 8.27
N GLY A 66 12.97 -31.64 8.96
CA GLY A 66 11.94 -30.71 8.49
C GLY A 66 12.31 -30.04 7.16
N ALA A 67 13.55 -29.57 7.02
CA ALA A 67 14.05 -28.99 5.78
C ALA A 67 14.08 -30.01 4.63
N GLU A 68 14.50 -31.25 4.93
CA GLU A 68 14.51 -32.35 3.95
C GLU A 68 13.10 -32.72 3.49
N VAL A 69 12.11 -32.75 4.39
CA VAL A 69 10.71 -32.98 4.02
C VAL A 69 10.19 -31.86 3.13
N VAL A 70 10.54 -30.60 3.40
CA VAL A 70 10.15 -29.47 2.56
C VAL A 70 10.78 -29.55 1.16
N LEU A 71 12.05 -29.93 1.07
CA LEU A 71 12.72 -30.14 -0.23
C LEU A 71 12.09 -31.31 -0.99
N ARG A 72 11.84 -32.45 -0.34
CA ARG A 72 11.16 -33.60 -0.95
C ARG A 72 9.72 -33.30 -1.35
N LEU A 73 9.04 -32.38 -0.65
CA LEU A 73 7.71 -31.91 -1.01
C LEU A 73 7.72 -31.12 -2.33
N GLN A 74 8.87 -30.53 -2.71
CA GLN A 74 9.04 -29.89 -4.02
C GLN A 74 9.33 -30.90 -5.14
N ASP A 75 9.92 -32.05 -4.81
CA ASP A 75 10.35 -33.08 -5.78
C ASP A 75 9.31 -34.19 -6.03
N GLY A 76 8.20 -34.24 -5.27
CA GLY A 76 7.22 -35.31 -5.35
C GLY A 76 6.44 -35.38 -6.69
N PRO A 77 6.04 -36.57 -7.17
CA PRO A 77 5.33 -36.74 -8.45
C PRO A 77 3.93 -36.09 -8.49
N SER A 78 3.35 -35.81 -7.32
CA SER A 78 2.13 -35.03 -7.11
C SER A 78 2.38 -33.59 -6.63
N ALA A 79 3.64 -33.17 -6.52
CA ALA A 79 4.06 -31.76 -6.44
C ALA A 79 3.91 -31.07 -7.81
N GLY A 80 2.87 -31.46 -8.56
CA GLY A 80 2.45 -30.81 -9.78
C GLY A 80 2.26 -29.34 -9.45
N ALA A 81 3.14 -28.52 -10.02
CA ALA A 81 3.22 -27.08 -9.88
C ALA A 81 1.83 -26.39 -9.80
N THR A 82 0.81 -26.96 -10.45
CA THR A 82 -0.61 -26.61 -10.39
C THR A 82 -1.21 -26.37 -8.99
N GLY A 83 -0.90 -27.19 -7.97
CA GLY A 83 -1.53 -27.06 -6.64
C GLY A 83 -0.96 -25.89 -5.83
N SER A 84 0.36 -25.78 -5.79
CA SER A 84 1.09 -24.71 -5.09
C SER A 84 0.90 -23.37 -5.80
N LEU A 85 0.94 -23.36 -7.14
CA LEU A 85 0.72 -22.15 -7.93
C LEU A 85 -0.68 -21.57 -7.77
N SER A 86 -1.70 -22.36 -7.40
CA SER A 86 -3.08 -21.85 -7.24
C SER A 86 -3.25 -20.92 -6.03
N SER A 87 -2.40 -21.03 -5.01
CA SER A 87 -2.45 -20.19 -3.80
C SER A 87 -1.93 -18.76 -4.05
N ILE A 88 -0.94 -18.63 -4.94
CA ILE A 88 -0.28 -17.37 -5.30
C ILE A 88 -1.24 -16.34 -5.92
N PRO A 89 -2.04 -16.63 -6.96
CA PRO A 89 -2.94 -15.65 -7.56
C PRO A 89 -4.03 -15.21 -6.58
N LEU A 90 -4.52 -16.11 -5.72
CA LEU A 90 -5.50 -15.76 -4.69
C LEU A 90 -4.90 -14.82 -3.65
N TYR A 91 -3.70 -15.12 -3.17
CA TYR A 91 -2.97 -14.22 -2.27
C TYR A 91 -2.68 -12.86 -2.93
N LEU A 92 -2.21 -12.85 -4.18
CA LEU A 92 -1.95 -11.62 -4.93
C LEU A 92 -3.21 -10.80 -5.14
N LEU A 93 -4.35 -11.44 -5.43
CA LEU A 93 -5.64 -10.76 -5.57
C LEU A 93 -6.02 -10.05 -4.27
N VAL A 94 -5.97 -10.75 -3.13
CA VAL A 94 -6.25 -10.16 -1.82
C VAL A 94 -5.26 -9.03 -1.49
N TYR A 95 -3.97 -9.25 -1.75
CA TYR A 95 -2.93 -8.24 -1.56
C TYR A 95 -3.20 -6.97 -2.39
N PHE A 96 -3.54 -7.12 -3.67
CA PHE A 96 -3.85 -6.00 -4.57
C PHE A 96 -5.16 -5.28 -4.24
N LEU A 97 -6.06 -5.88 -3.47
CA LEU A 97 -7.23 -5.18 -2.95
C LEU A 97 -6.88 -4.43 -1.65
N LEU A 98 -6.18 -5.08 -0.72
CA LEU A 98 -5.95 -4.49 0.60
C LEU A 98 -4.89 -3.39 0.59
N VAL A 99 -3.73 -3.59 -0.04
CA VAL A 99 -2.62 -2.63 0.04
C VAL A 99 -2.95 -1.25 -0.54
N PRO A 100 -3.48 -1.10 -1.76
CA PRO A 100 -3.87 0.22 -2.25
C PRO A 100 -4.99 0.86 -1.41
N GLY A 101 -5.93 0.06 -0.90
CA GLY A 101 -6.97 0.55 0.01
C GLY A 101 -6.39 1.11 1.32
N THR A 102 -5.39 0.43 1.90
CA THR A 102 -4.76 0.87 3.15
C THR A 102 -3.94 2.15 2.93
N LEU A 103 -3.19 2.23 1.83
CA LEU A 103 -2.45 3.44 1.44
C LEU A 103 -3.40 4.62 1.20
N PHE A 104 -4.57 4.39 0.60
CA PHE A 104 -5.59 5.41 0.44
C PHE A 104 -6.11 5.92 1.79
N CYS A 105 -6.38 5.03 2.76
CA CYS A 105 -6.81 5.43 4.11
C CYS A 105 -5.70 6.07 4.96
N TYR A 106 -4.42 5.88 4.62
CA TYR A 106 -3.32 6.63 5.22
C TYR A 106 -3.22 8.04 4.66
N GLN A 107 -3.45 8.21 3.36
CA GLN A 107 -3.39 9.52 2.70
C GLN A 107 -4.65 10.35 2.92
N THR A 108 -5.81 9.71 2.90
CA THR A 108 -7.10 10.37 3.14
C THR A 108 -7.51 10.17 4.59
N LYS A 109 -8.16 11.17 5.19
CA LYS A 109 -8.65 11.06 6.57
C LYS A 109 -9.83 10.06 6.72
N THR A 110 -10.11 9.23 5.71
CA THR A 110 -11.19 8.23 5.70
C THR A 110 -10.91 7.05 6.64
N PRO A 111 -11.94 6.50 7.31
CA PRO A 111 -11.79 5.32 8.18
C PRO A 111 -11.48 4.06 7.36
N ALA A 112 -10.66 3.16 7.93
CA ALA A 112 -10.29 1.89 7.30
C ALA A 112 -11.37 0.82 7.47
N ARG A 113 -12.57 1.07 6.92
CA ARG A 113 -13.65 0.08 6.85
C ARG A 113 -13.35 -0.92 5.73
N LEU A 114 -13.76 -2.18 5.91
CA LEU A 114 -13.53 -3.24 4.92
C LEU A 114 -14.07 -2.85 3.52
N SER A 115 -15.29 -2.31 3.46
CA SER A 115 -15.88 -1.85 2.20
C SER A 115 -15.05 -0.75 1.52
N THR A 116 -14.52 0.20 2.29
CA THR A 116 -13.65 1.26 1.77
C THR A 116 -12.33 0.69 1.27
N LEU A 117 -11.70 -0.24 2.01
CA LEU A 117 -10.46 -0.88 1.61
C LEU A 117 -10.63 -1.65 0.29
N LEU A 118 -11.68 -2.47 0.18
CA LEU A 118 -11.95 -3.26 -1.02
C LEU A 118 -12.34 -2.38 -2.21
N HIS A 119 -13.19 -1.38 -2.00
CA HIS A 119 -13.64 -0.48 -3.08
C HIS A 119 -12.47 0.35 -3.64
N GLN A 120 -11.69 0.98 -2.76
CA GLN A 120 -10.51 1.76 -3.18
C GLN A 120 -9.42 0.84 -3.75
N GLY A 121 -9.31 -0.38 -3.21
CA GLY A 121 -8.45 -1.42 -3.75
C GLY A 121 -8.79 -1.77 -5.20
N LEU A 122 -10.07 -1.99 -5.48
CA LEU A 122 -10.57 -2.31 -6.81
C LEU A 122 -10.33 -1.15 -7.81
N LEU A 123 -10.57 0.09 -7.40
CA LEU A 123 -10.33 1.28 -8.22
C LEU A 123 -8.85 1.44 -8.60
N HIS A 124 -7.94 1.08 -7.71
CA HIS A 124 -6.49 1.17 -7.91
C HIS A 124 -5.84 -0.14 -8.37
N PHE A 125 -6.60 -1.23 -8.50
CA PHE A 125 -6.10 -2.58 -8.77
C PHE A 125 -5.15 -2.65 -9.97
N TRP A 126 -5.63 -2.22 -11.15
CA TRP A 126 -4.86 -2.32 -12.40
C TRP A 126 -3.58 -1.50 -12.40
N ARG A 127 -3.62 -0.38 -11.69
CA ARG A 127 -2.46 0.49 -11.53
C ARG A 127 -1.43 -0.18 -10.64
N PHE A 128 -1.88 -0.77 -9.53
CA PHE A 128 -1.01 -1.48 -8.61
C PHE A 128 -0.39 -2.72 -9.28
N ALA A 129 -1.19 -3.50 -10.01
CA ALA A 129 -0.72 -4.65 -10.78
C ALA A 129 0.40 -4.25 -11.79
N ARG A 130 0.23 -3.14 -12.51
CA ARG A 130 1.27 -2.63 -13.43
C ARG A 130 2.55 -2.20 -12.71
N ILE A 131 2.43 -1.58 -11.53
CA ILE A 131 3.60 -1.21 -10.72
C ILE A 131 4.31 -2.46 -10.25
N THR A 132 3.58 -3.44 -9.73
CA THR A 132 4.17 -4.70 -9.24
C THR A 132 4.85 -5.48 -10.35
N LEU A 133 4.27 -5.56 -11.55
CA LEU A 133 4.95 -6.16 -12.71
C LEU A 133 6.25 -5.43 -13.05
N LEU A 134 6.24 -4.10 -13.04
CA LEU A 134 7.44 -3.29 -13.26
C LEU A 134 8.48 -3.51 -12.14
N THR A 135 8.03 -3.60 -10.89
CA THR A 135 8.87 -3.89 -9.73
C THR A 135 9.54 -5.24 -9.85
N ILE A 136 8.79 -6.28 -10.21
CA ILE A 136 9.33 -7.63 -10.42
C ILE A 136 10.35 -7.61 -11.55
N LEU A 137 10.04 -6.99 -12.69
CA LEU A 137 10.94 -6.90 -13.83
C LEU A 137 12.26 -6.21 -13.48
N ILE A 138 12.19 -5.01 -12.86
CA ILE A 138 13.38 -4.25 -12.49
C ILE A 138 14.17 -4.95 -11.38
N SER A 139 13.48 -5.52 -10.38
CA SER A 139 14.13 -6.23 -9.29
C SER A 139 14.82 -7.50 -9.80
N ALA A 140 14.22 -8.24 -10.73
CA ALA A 140 14.84 -9.39 -11.35
C ALA A 140 16.07 -9.00 -12.17
N LEU A 141 16.01 -7.89 -12.90
CA LEU A 141 17.14 -7.38 -13.69
C LEU A 141 18.35 -7.00 -12.82
N ILE A 142 18.10 -6.47 -11.61
CA ILE A 142 19.17 -6.02 -10.70
C ILE A 142 19.63 -7.14 -9.75
N LEU A 143 18.69 -7.82 -9.10
CA LEU A 143 18.99 -8.86 -8.11
C LEU A 143 19.39 -10.18 -8.76
N GLY A 144 18.90 -10.49 -9.97
CA GLY A 144 19.22 -11.74 -10.67
C GLY A 144 20.74 -11.93 -10.87
N PRO A 145 21.44 -10.97 -11.51
CA PRO A 145 22.89 -11.02 -11.64
C PRO A 145 23.62 -11.06 -10.29
N LEU A 146 23.09 -10.37 -9.27
CA LEU A 146 23.69 -10.30 -7.94
C LEU A 146 23.62 -11.66 -7.22
N VAL A 147 22.47 -12.34 -7.31
CA VAL A 147 22.29 -13.70 -6.79
C VAL A 147 23.15 -14.70 -7.55
N PHE A 148 23.24 -14.58 -8.88
CA PHE A 148 24.12 -15.42 -9.69
C PHE A 148 25.59 -15.25 -9.28
N LEU A 149 26.04 -14.00 -9.12
CA LEU A 149 27.40 -13.69 -8.68
C LEU A 149 27.68 -14.23 -7.27
N GLN A 150 26.70 -14.12 -6.36
CA GLN A 150 26.79 -14.71 -5.03
C GLN A 150 26.89 -16.23 -5.07
N GLY A 151 26.20 -16.90 -6.00
CA GLY A 151 26.35 -18.34 -6.21
C GLY A 151 27.79 -18.70 -6.59
N LYS A 152 28.38 -17.95 -7.54
CA LYS A 152 29.78 -18.12 -7.93
C LYS A 152 30.77 -17.77 -6.84
N TRP A 153 30.48 -16.75 -6.04
CA TRP A 153 31.26 -16.41 -4.85
C TRP A 153 31.21 -17.54 -3.81
N ALA A 154 30.03 -18.09 -3.52
CA ALA A 154 29.86 -19.19 -2.59
C ALA A 154 30.62 -20.44 -3.04
N GLU A 155 30.53 -20.80 -4.34
CA GLU A 155 31.34 -21.89 -4.93
C GLU A 155 32.85 -21.64 -4.78
N HIS A 156 33.29 -20.38 -4.92
CA HIS A 156 34.69 -20.02 -4.76
C HIS A 156 35.15 -20.12 -3.30
N VAL A 157 34.35 -19.61 -2.37
CA VAL A 157 34.61 -19.66 -0.93
C VAL A 157 34.67 -21.11 -0.44
N ASP A 158 33.76 -21.97 -0.88
CA ASP A 158 33.72 -23.38 -0.51
C ASP A 158 34.99 -24.14 -0.92
N LYS A 159 35.59 -23.77 -2.05
CA LYS A 159 36.86 -24.36 -2.54
C LYS A 159 38.10 -23.89 -1.79
N HIS A 160 38.09 -22.66 -1.26
CA HIS A 160 39.30 -22.01 -0.74
C HIS A 160 39.28 -21.76 0.78
N ALA A 161 38.13 -21.89 1.43
CA ALA A 161 37.96 -21.64 2.86
C ALA A 161 37.05 -22.69 3.49
N VAL A 162 37.36 -23.10 4.72
CA VAL A 162 36.56 -24.06 5.49
C VAL A 162 36.18 -23.46 6.85
N GLY A 163 35.04 -23.89 7.40
CA GLY A 163 34.62 -23.53 8.75
C GLY A 163 34.07 -22.10 8.87
N ARG A 164 34.41 -21.40 9.95
CA ARG A 164 33.81 -20.10 10.30
C ARG A 164 34.10 -19.01 9.26
N HIS A 165 35.28 -19.00 8.67
CA HIS A 165 35.66 -18.00 7.66
C HIS A 165 34.79 -18.12 6.41
N ALA A 166 34.55 -19.35 5.92
CA ALA A 166 33.65 -19.59 4.80
C ALA A 166 32.22 -19.10 5.09
N PHE A 167 31.72 -19.40 6.29
CA PHE A 167 30.41 -18.91 6.74
C PHE A 167 30.30 -17.39 6.70
N PHE A 168 31.26 -16.66 7.30
CA PHE A 168 31.22 -15.19 7.30
C PHE A 168 31.38 -14.59 5.90
N ALA A 169 32.25 -15.15 5.05
CA ALA A 169 32.42 -14.69 3.68
C ALA A 169 31.13 -14.85 2.85
N THR A 170 30.42 -15.98 3.02
CA THR A 170 29.13 -16.19 2.37
C THR A 170 28.05 -15.28 2.96
N LEU A 171 28.03 -15.08 4.28
CA LEU A 171 27.08 -14.21 4.96
C LEU A 171 27.19 -12.76 4.50
N ILE A 172 28.41 -12.23 4.31
CA ILE A 172 28.65 -10.88 3.80
C ILE A 172 27.98 -10.69 2.43
N GLY A 173 28.09 -11.68 1.53
CA GLY A 173 27.45 -11.63 0.23
C GLY A 173 25.92 -11.58 0.31
N TYR A 174 25.31 -12.35 1.21
CA TYR A 174 23.87 -12.27 1.48
C TYR A 174 23.45 -10.95 2.11
N ILE A 175 24.27 -10.38 3.01
CA ILE A 175 24.03 -9.04 3.57
C ILE A 175 24.04 -7.99 2.45
N LEU A 176 24.99 -8.04 1.52
CA LEU A 176 25.04 -7.12 0.39
C LEU A 176 23.76 -7.21 -0.47
N ILE A 177 23.34 -8.43 -0.81
CA ILE A 177 22.09 -8.66 -1.56
C ILE A 177 20.90 -8.09 -0.79
N PHE A 178 20.81 -8.36 0.51
CA PHE A 178 19.73 -7.86 1.37
C PHE A 178 19.69 -6.33 1.40
N LEU A 179 20.84 -5.67 1.49
CA LEU A 179 20.92 -4.20 1.48
C LEU A 179 20.44 -3.64 0.14
N VAL A 180 20.88 -4.20 -0.99
CA VAL A 180 20.40 -3.78 -2.33
C VAL A 180 18.90 -4.02 -2.48
N ALA A 181 18.42 -5.20 -2.08
CA ALA A 181 17.01 -5.54 -2.11
C ALA A 181 16.17 -4.59 -1.23
N SER A 182 16.69 -4.18 -0.08
CA SER A 182 16.01 -3.22 0.82
C SER A 182 15.85 -1.83 0.19
N ILE A 183 16.86 -1.36 -0.56
CA ILE A 183 16.81 -0.06 -1.25
C ILE A 183 15.78 -0.13 -2.38
N LEU A 184 15.79 -1.19 -3.18
CA LEU A 184 14.80 -1.42 -4.24
C LEU A 184 13.39 -1.50 -3.67
N ARG A 185 13.22 -2.25 -2.57
CA ARG A 185 11.93 -2.39 -1.89
C ARG A 185 11.40 -1.04 -1.40
N LEU A 186 12.22 -0.28 -0.68
CA LEU A 186 11.88 1.05 -0.21
C LEU A 186 11.51 1.99 -1.37
N TYR A 187 12.26 1.94 -2.47
CA TYR A 187 11.97 2.75 -3.66
C TYR A 187 10.59 2.42 -4.25
N PHE A 188 10.30 1.14 -4.51
CA PHE A 188 9.01 0.75 -5.10
C PHE A 188 7.85 0.93 -4.14
N ASP A 189 8.08 0.75 -2.85
CA ASP A 189 7.08 1.03 -1.84
C ASP A 189 6.70 2.52 -1.84
N LEU A 190 7.68 3.41 -1.96
CA LEU A 190 7.45 4.85 -2.12
C LEU A 190 6.75 5.19 -3.45
N VAL A 191 7.10 4.49 -4.55
CA VAL A 191 6.40 4.62 -5.83
C VAL A 191 4.92 4.30 -5.63
N GLU A 192 4.57 3.18 -5.01
CA GLU A 192 3.17 2.81 -4.76
C GLU A 192 2.40 3.89 -3.99
N VAL A 193 3.00 4.47 -2.94
CA VAL A 193 2.42 5.59 -2.18
C VAL A 193 2.16 6.80 -3.08
N TYR A 194 3.17 7.27 -3.83
CA TYR A 194 3.01 8.38 -4.77
C TYR A 194 2.01 8.07 -5.88
N THR A 195 1.86 6.79 -6.20
CA THR A 195 0.88 6.39 -7.18
C THR A 195 -0.53 6.61 -6.60
N VAL A 196 -0.86 6.11 -5.41
CA VAL A 196 -2.17 6.39 -4.81
C VAL A 196 -2.45 7.89 -4.71
N GLN A 197 -1.44 8.69 -4.36
CA GLN A 197 -1.55 10.15 -4.31
C GLN A 197 -1.90 10.75 -5.68
N LEU A 198 -1.23 10.32 -6.75
CA LEU A 198 -1.55 10.78 -8.11
C LEU A 198 -2.97 10.35 -8.54
N GLY A 199 -3.46 9.21 -8.05
CA GLY A 199 -4.82 8.72 -8.33
C GLY A 199 -5.93 9.59 -7.75
N GLN A 200 -5.64 10.33 -6.68
CA GLN A 200 -6.57 11.29 -6.08
C GLN A 200 -6.66 12.60 -6.87
N HIS A 201 -5.73 12.85 -7.80
CA HIS A 201 -5.72 14.08 -8.59
C HIS A 201 -6.57 13.91 -9.85
N LEU A 202 -7.64 14.69 -9.92
CA LEU A 202 -8.44 14.84 -11.14
C LEU A 202 -7.68 15.73 -12.12
N ARG A 203 -7.55 15.26 -13.36
CA ARG A 203 -7.03 16.07 -14.46
C ARG A 203 -8.06 17.14 -14.83
N HIS A 204 -7.63 18.17 -15.56
CA HIS A 204 -8.52 19.22 -16.10
C HIS A 204 -9.76 18.65 -16.83
N ASN A 205 -9.65 17.46 -17.42
CA ASN A 205 -10.75 16.75 -18.09
C ASN A 205 -11.67 15.97 -17.14
N GLY A 206 -11.60 16.19 -15.81
CA GLY A 206 -12.37 15.46 -14.79
C GLY A 206 -11.99 13.98 -14.60
N LYS A 207 -11.02 13.45 -15.36
CA LYS A 207 -10.59 12.04 -15.27
C LYS A 207 -9.34 11.91 -14.39
N PRO A 208 -9.21 10.85 -13.56
CA PRO A 208 -8.02 10.60 -12.74
C PRO A 208 -6.77 10.37 -13.62
N ASP A 209 -5.61 10.89 -13.21
CA ASP A 209 -4.37 10.72 -13.99
C ASP A 209 -3.88 9.26 -13.92
N ARG A 210 -3.97 8.56 -15.06
CA ARG A 210 -3.56 7.14 -15.22
C ARG A 210 -2.08 6.97 -15.53
N ARG A 211 -1.30 8.06 -15.66
CA ARG A 211 0.11 8.00 -16.09
C ARG A 211 1.05 7.62 -14.94
N MET A 212 1.19 6.31 -14.71
CA MET A 212 2.07 5.70 -13.69
C MET A 212 3.52 6.22 -13.73
N ARG A 213 4.08 6.45 -14.92
CA ARG A 213 5.48 6.93 -15.09
C ARG A 213 5.76 8.24 -14.35
N ARG A 214 4.75 9.08 -14.14
CA ARG A 214 4.90 10.35 -13.41
C ARG A 214 5.17 10.18 -11.92
N ALA A 215 4.89 9.00 -11.35
CA ALA A 215 5.16 8.75 -9.93
C ALA A 215 6.61 8.29 -9.66
N LEU A 216 7.30 7.72 -10.66
CA LEU A 216 8.68 7.23 -10.52
C LEU A 216 9.66 8.37 -10.22
N GLY A 217 9.58 9.46 -10.98
CA GLY A 217 10.49 10.60 -10.83
C GLY A 217 10.39 11.31 -9.47
N PRO A 218 9.20 11.66 -8.97
CA PRO A 218 9.01 12.17 -7.61
C PRO A 218 9.50 11.20 -6.54
N ALA A 219 9.16 9.90 -6.63
CA ALA A 219 9.61 8.90 -5.67
C ALA A 219 11.15 8.84 -5.60
N TRP A 220 11.82 8.80 -6.76
CA TRP A 220 13.28 8.78 -6.82
C TRP A 220 13.92 10.03 -6.21
N ARG A 221 13.37 11.22 -6.54
CA ARG A 221 13.86 12.50 -6.00
C ARG A 221 13.70 12.55 -4.48
N THR A 222 12.54 12.15 -3.96
CA THR A 222 12.28 12.14 -2.52
C THR A 222 13.16 11.14 -1.79
N LEU A 223 13.33 9.93 -2.34
CA LEU A 223 14.20 8.90 -1.77
C LEU A 223 15.64 9.39 -1.71
N ARG A 224 16.18 9.96 -2.80
CA ARG A 224 17.56 10.47 -2.83
C ARG A 224 17.78 11.62 -1.86
N ALA A 225 16.82 12.54 -1.74
CA ALA A 225 16.93 13.69 -0.84
C ALA A 225 16.87 13.31 0.65
N HIS A 226 16.15 12.23 1.00
CA HIS A 226 15.93 11.80 2.38
C HIS A 226 16.45 10.39 2.66
N PHE A 227 17.42 9.91 1.86
CA PHE A 227 17.89 8.53 1.90
C PHE A 227 18.43 8.16 3.29
N SER A 228 19.27 9.02 3.86
CA SER A 228 19.90 8.83 5.17
C SER A 228 18.90 8.75 6.32
N GLN A 229 17.69 9.32 6.16
CA GLN A 229 16.64 9.25 7.17
C GLN A 229 15.69 8.07 6.92
N ALA A 230 15.26 7.88 5.68
CA ALA A 230 14.25 6.88 5.33
C ALA A 230 14.78 5.46 5.37
N TRP A 231 16.00 5.24 4.86
CA TRP A 231 16.55 3.89 4.70
C TRP A 231 16.88 3.20 6.03
N PRO A 232 17.53 3.85 7.02
CA PRO A 232 17.75 3.21 8.33
C PRO A 232 16.46 2.89 9.07
N VAL A 233 15.44 3.76 8.97
CA VAL A 233 14.10 3.50 9.54
C VAL A 233 13.46 2.27 8.90
N PHE A 234 13.53 2.18 7.56
CA PHE A 234 13.02 1.03 6.82
C PHE A 234 13.74 -0.27 7.20
N LEU A 235 15.08 -0.25 7.24
CA LEU A 235 15.90 -1.38 7.64
C LEU A 235 15.60 -1.81 9.09
N PHE A 236 15.57 -0.87 10.03
CA PHE A 236 15.26 -1.14 11.42
C PHE A 236 13.91 -1.83 11.57
N LEU A 237 12.86 -1.33 10.91
CA LEU A 237 11.54 -1.95 10.95
C LEU A 237 11.52 -3.34 10.28
N THR A 238 12.32 -3.54 9.23
CA THR A 238 12.44 -4.85 8.55
C THR A 238 13.09 -5.87 9.50
N LEU A 239 14.19 -5.48 10.13
CA LEU A 239 14.91 -6.31 11.10
C LEU A 239 14.07 -6.57 12.34
N LEU A 240 13.30 -5.58 12.82
CA LEU A 240 12.39 -5.73 13.95
C LEU A 240 11.28 -6.75 13.65
N GLY A 241 10.67 -6.68 12.46
CA GLY A 241 9.69 -7.67 12.02
C GLY A 241 10.30 -9.08 11.92
N ALA A 242 11.49 -9.20 11.30
CA ALA A 242 12.18 -10.49 11.19
C ALA A 242 12.58 -11.05 12.56
N ALA A 243 13.08 -10.22 13.47
CA ALA A 243 13.42 -10.61 14.83
C ALA A 243 12.19 -11.12 15.59
N ALA A 244 11.03 -10.47 15.44
CA ALA A 244 9.78 -10.92 16.04
C ALA A 244 9.42 -12.34 15.57
N VAL A 245 9.54 -12.64 14.27
CA VAL A 245 9.30 -14.00 13.73
C VAL A 245 10.33 -15.00 14.23
N ILE A 246 11.63 -14.66 14.22
CA ILE A 246 12.70 -15.57 14.66
C ILE A 246 12.54 -15.93 16.14
N VAL A 247 12.30 -14.92 17.00
CA VAL A 247 12.12 -15.13 18.44
C VAL A 247 10.88 -15.97 18.71
N THR A 248 9.74 -15.63 18.11
CA THR A 248 8.50 -16.40 18.30
C THR A 248 8.60 -17.81 17.74
N ALA A 249 9.22 -18.01 16.56
CA ALA A 249 9.46 -19.34 16.00
C ALA A 249 10.39 -20.17 16.88
N ARG A 250 11.50 -19.58 17.37
CA ARG A 250 12.45 -20.27 18.25
C ARG A 250 11.79 -20.68 19.57
N THR A 251 11.04 -19.79 20.19
CA THR A 251 10.30 -20.09 21.43
C THR A 251 9.21 -21.11 21.18
N SER A 252 8.50 -21.03 20.05
CA SER A 252 7.49 -22.01 19.65
C SER A 252 8.11 -23.41 19.50
N MET A 253 9.29 -23.51 18.89
CA MET A 253 10.02 -24.79 18.77
C MET A 253 10.40 -25.39 20.11
N HIS A 254 10.83 -24.57 21.08
CA HIS A 254 11.12 -25.05 22.44
C HIS A 254 9.86 -25.51 23.19
N MET A 255 8.69 -24.95 22.86
CA MET A 255 7.40 -25.37 23.44
C MET A 255 6.80 -26.62 22.79
N LEU A 256 7.27 -27.04 21.61
CA LEU A 256 6.85 -28.30 20.98
C LEU A 256 7.17 -29.54 21.83
N ALA A 257 8.14 -29.44 22.75
CA ALA A 257 8.43 -30.51 23.70
C ALA A 257 7.28 -30.74 24.72
N GLN A 258 6.33 -29.81 24.81
CA GLN A 258 5.16 -29.93 25.67
C GLN A 258 3.96 -30.43 24.87
N PRO A 259 3.07 -31.24 25.46
CA PRO A 259 1.88 -31.78 24.79
C PRO A 259 0.82 -30.72 24.41
N ARG A 260 1.11 -29.43 24.61
CA ARG A 260 0.18 -28.32 24.37
C ARG A 260 0.51 -27.67 23.03
N VAL A 261 -0.24 -28.03 21.99
CA VAL A 261 -0.08 -27.47 20.64
C VAL A 261 -0.57 -26.02 20.54
N TRP A 262 -1.61 -25.66 21.32
CA TRP A 262 -2.26 -24.35 21.23
C TRP A 262 -1.33 -23.16 21.53
N PRO A 263 -0.53 -23.14 22.62
CA PRO A 263 0.43 -22.07 22.88
C PRO A 263 1.42 -21.83 21.73
N THR A 264 1.90 -22.91 21.10
CA THR A 264 2.80 -22.85 19.93
C THR A 264 2.14 -22.15 18.76
N VAL A 265 0.87 -22.48 18.47
CA VAL A 265 0.09 -21.83 17.42
C VAL A 265 -0.11 -20.35 17.73
N VAL A 266 -0.53 -20.01 18.95
CA VAL A 266 -0.74 -18.61 19.37
C VAL A 266 0.55 -17.79 19.25
N LEU A 267 1.67 -18.36 19.66
CA LEU A 267 2.96 -17.67 19.62
C LEU A 267 3.47 -17.45 18.19
N ALA A 268 3.32 -18.46 17.32
CA ALA A 268 3.61 -18.32 15.89
C ALA A 268 2.71 -17.25 15.24
N GLN A 269 1.42 -17.24 15.57
CA GLN A 269 0.47 -16.24 15.09
C GLN A 269 0.80 -14.83 15.57
N LEU A 270 1.22 -14.67 16.83
CA LEU A 270 1.71 -13.40 17.36
C LEU A 270 2.95 -12.90 16.60
N GLY A 271 3.89 -13.79 16.29
CA GLY A 271 5.06 -13.48 15.48
C GLY A 271 4.71 -12.95 14.10
N LEU A 272 3.82 -13.64 13.39
CA LEU A 272 3.32 -13.23 12.08
C LEU A 272 2.52 -11.92 12.15
N PHE A 273 1.73 -11.72 13.21
CA PHE A 273 1.02 -10.47 13.44
C PHE A 273 1.98 -9.30 13.63
N LEU A 274 3.03 -9.46 14.45
CA LEU A 274 4.05 -8.43 14.66
C LEU A 274 4.84 -8.12 13.38
N TYR A 275 5.16 -9.15 12.58
CA TYR A 275 5.76 -8.97 11.26
C TYR A 275 4.85 -8.14 10.34
N LEU A 276 3.56 -8.46 10.28
CA LEU A 276 2.59 -7.70 9.49
C LEU A 276 2.45 -6.26 10.02
N PHE A 277 2.39 -6.07 11.34
CA PHE A 277 2.29 -4.76 11.95
C PHE A 277 3.49 -3.88 11.60
N THR A 278 4.71 -4.40 11.75
CA THR A 278 5.93 -3.67 11.37
C THR A 278 5.94 -3.34 9.87
N ARG A 279 5.40 -4.22 9.02
CA ARG A 279 5.22 -3.93 7.60
C ARG A 279 4.25 -2.79 7.32
N PHE A 280 3.12 -2.73 8.02
CA PHE A 280 2.17 -1.62 7.92
C PHE A 280 2.75 -0.31 8.48
N TRP A 281 3.59 -0.41 9.51
CA TRP A 281 4.33 0.72 10.05
C TRP A 281 5.34 1.28 9.03
N GLN A 282 6.07 0.43 8.30
CA GLN A 282 6.91 0.87 7.18
C GLN A 282 6.10 1.65 6.15
N ARG A 283 4.93 1.13 5.73
CA ARG A 283 4.03 1.83 4.80
C ARG A 283 3.52 3.16 5.35
N GLY A 284 3.25 3.23 6.65
CA GLY A 284 2.89 4.46 7.33
C GLY A 284 4.03 5.48 7.30
N ALA A 285 5.27 5.05 7.52
CA ALA A 285 6.47 5.89 7.47
C ALA A 285 6.72 6.43 6.05
N GLU A 286 6.62 5.59 5.02
CA GLU A 286 6.72 6.01 3.62
C GLU A 286 5.62 6.99 3.23
N THR A 287 4.38 6.75 3.70
CA THR A 287 3.26 7.67 3.49
C THR A 287 3.50 9.01 4.18
N SER A 288 4.03 9.01 5.39
CA SER A 288 4.47 10.24 6.08
C SER A 288 5.49 11.01 5.24
N LEU A 289 6.50 10.32 4.71
CA LEU A 289 7.54 10.94 3.87
C LEU A 289 6.95 11.55 2.59
N ALA A 290 6.01 10.85 1.93
CA ALA A 290 5.35 11.33 0.73
C ALA A 290 4.41 12.52 1.01
N LEU A 291 3.71 12.53 2.15
CA LEU A 291 2.86 13.65 2.57
C LEU A 291 3.67 14.92 2.89
N GLN A 292 4.91 14.77 3.37
CA GLN A 292 5.84 15.88 3.58
C GLN A 292 6.43 16.41 2.25
N ASN A 293 6.45 15.58 1.20
CA ASN A 293 7.01 15.89 -0.11
C ASN A 293 5.97 15.64 -1.22
N PRO A 294 4.82 16.34 -1.23
CA PRO A 294 3.76 16.09 -2.19
C PRO A 294 4.21 16.38 -3.62
N ILE A 295 3.64 15.66 -4.60
CA ILE A 295 3.85 15.98 -6.02
C ILE A 295 3.32 17.40 -6.26
N PHE A 296 4.22 18.33 -6.63
CA PHE A 296 3.90 19.74 -6.86
C PHE A 296 2.60 19.89 -7.66
N ARG A 297 1.65 20.62 -7.08
CA ARG A 297 0.51 21.16 -7.84
C ARG A 297 1.06 22.26 -8.75
N PRO A 298 0.80 22.26 -10.07
CA PRO A 298 0.66 23.57 -10.69
C PRO A 298 -0.44 24.26 -9.89
N SER A 299 -0.10 25.34 -9.19
CA SER A 299 -1.13 26.22 -8.65
C SER A 299 -2.11 26.46 -9.80
N PRO A 300 -3.44 26.39 -9.59
CA PRO A 300 -4.29 27.16 -10.48
C PRO A 300 -3.68 28.55 -10.38
N LEU A 301 -3.05 29.01 -11.45
CA LEU A 301 -2.81 30.44 -11.59
C LEU A 301 -4.18 31.04 -11.32
N PRO A 302 -4.31 32.04 -10.43
CA PRO A 302 -5.56 32.76 -10.34
C PRO A 302 -5.91 33.08 -11.78
N ILE A 303 -7.06 32.59 -12.24
CA ILE A 303 -7.63 33.06 -13.49
C ILE A 303 -7.84 34.53 -13.18
N LEU A 304 -6.84 35.35 -13.49
CA LEU A 304 -7.00 36.78 -13.55
C LEU A 304 -8.21 36.92 -14.45
N PRO A 305 -9.32 37.52 -13.98
CA PRO A 305 -10.41 37.80 -14.87
C PRO A 305 -9.76 38.47 -16.07
N VAL A 306 -9.97 37.87 -17.25
CA VAL A 306 -9.59 38.52 -18.50
C VAL A 306 -10.34 39.83 -18.43
N VAL A 307 -9.66 40.89 -18.00
CA VAL A 307 -10.16 42.26 -18.08
C VAL A 307 -10.47 42.39 -19.54
N GLY A 308 -11.77 42.41 -19.84
CA GLY A 308 -12.27 42.46 -21.19
C GLY A 308 -11.46 43.52 -21.93
N LYS A 309 -10.93 43.15 -23.09
CA LYS A 309 -10.52 44.13 -24.09
C LYS A 309 -11.68 45.12 -24.18
N ILE A 310 -11.47 46.31 -23.63
CA ILE A 310 -12.31 47.47 -23.92
C ILE A 310 -12.22 47.59 -25.44
N ASN A 311 -13.34 47.35 -26.13
CA ASN A 311 -13.46 47.66 -27.55
C ASN A 311 -13.21 49.18 -27.68
N PRO A 312 -12.13 49.62 -28.32
CA PRO A 312 -11.99 51.02 -28.70
C PRO A 312 -12.58 51.13 -30.10
N ILE A 313 -13.89 51.37 -30.22
CA ILE A 313 -14.55 52.07 -31.32
C ILE A 313 -15.99 52.27 -30.85
N ASP A 314 -16.28 53.48 -30.36
CA ASP A 314 -17.58 54.10 -30.57
C ASP A 314 -17.32 55.60 -30.81
N PRO A 315 -17.45 56.09 -32.05
CA PRO A 315 -17.33 57.50 -32.35
C PRO A 315 -18.70 58.19 -32.28
N LEU A 316 -18.67 59.46 -31.88
CA LEU A 316 -19.69 60.51 -32.05
C LEU A 316 -20.81 60.61 -31.01
N HIS A 317 -20.58 61.44 -29.99
CA HIS A 317 -21.55 62.50 -29.70
C HIS A 317 -20.86 63.84 -29.35
N PRO A 318 -21.20 64.94 -30.05
CA PRO A 318 -20.76 66.28 -29.70
C PRO A 318 -21.79 66.98 -28.80
N ASN A 319 -21.31 68.02 -28.11
CA ASN A 319 -22.02 69.07 -27.37
C ASN A 319 -22.13 68.84 -25.84
N HIS A 320 -21.25 69.51 -25.08
CA HIS A 320 -21.64 70.75 -24.42
C HIS A 320 -20.43 71.54 -23.88
N PRO A 321 -20.56 72.87 -23.72
CA PRO A 321 -19.46 73.82 -23.75
C PRO A 321 -18.79 74.07 -22.40
N ILE A 322 -17.58 74.57 -22.58
CA ILE A 322 -16.62 75.14 -21.64
C ILE A 322 -17.27 76.18 -20.71
N THR A 323 -16.99 76.08 -19.42
CA THR A 323 -16.96 77.25 -18.53
C THR A 323 -15.67 77.23 -17.71
N THR A 324 -14.83 78.18 -18.05
CA THR A 324 -13.58 78.58 -17.39
C THR A 324 -13.91 79.28 -16.09
N HIS A 325 -13.21 78.99 -14.96
CA HIS A 325 -12.76 80.01 -14.00
C HIS A 325 -11.79 79.42 -12.95
N THR A 326 -10.51 79.79 -13.14
CA THR A 326 -9.52 80.37 -12.20
C THR A 326 -9.23 79.73 -10.81
N PRO A 327 -7.94 79.61 -10.42
CA PRO A 327 -7.49 78.98 -9.17
C PRO A 327 -7.32 79.96 -8.00
N ILE A 328 -7.28 79.46 -6.76
CA ILE A 328 -6.43 79.87 -5.61
C ILE A 328 -6.73 78.97 -4.39
N PRO A 329 -5.76 78.76 -3.47
CA PRO A 329 -5.73 77.64 -2.53
C PRO A 329 -6.35 77.99 -1.17
N THR A 330 -6.38 77.02 -0.24
CA THR A 330 -5.99 77.10 1.19
C THR A 330 -6.93 76.28 2.11
N HIS A 331 -6.29 75.55 3.04
CA HIS A 331 -6.74 75.08 4.36
C HIS A 331 -7.79 73.96 4.51
N GLU A 332 -7.29 72.86 5.09
CA GLU A 332 -7.82 72.07 6.21
C GLU A 332 -9.34 71.86 6.35
N THR A 333 -9.76 70.59 6.43
CA THR A 333 -10.55 70.01 7.54
C THR A 333 -10.66 68.48 7.35
N PRO A 334 -10.64 67.64 8.41
CA PRO A 334 -10.62 66.18 8.31
C PRO A 334 -11.97 65.64 7.83
N GLN A 335 -11.94 64.80 6.80
CA GLN A 335 -13.12 64.15 6.26
C GLN A 335 -13.50 62.91 7.09
N PRO A 336 -14.78 62.75 7.49
CA PRO A 336 -15.26 61.61 8.24
C PRO A 336 -15.41 60.37 7.36
N SER A 337 -15.26 59.23 8.02
CA SER A 337 -15.45 57.84 7.61
C SER A 337 -16.37 57.63 6.40
N GLN A 338 -15.83 57.07 5.32
CA GLN A 338 -16.63 56.48 4.24
C GLN A 338 -17.42 55.26 4.77
N PRO A 339 -18.72 55.11 4.44
CA PRO A 339 -19.43 53.88 4.67
C PRO A 339 -18.95 52.81 3.66
N LEU A 340 -18.63 51.61 4.17
CA LEU A 340 -18.34 50.44 3.36
C LEU A 340 -19.44 50.24 2.31
N ALA A 341 -19.03 50.22 1.04
CA ALA A 341 -19.85 49.70 -0.04
C ALA A 341 -20.24 48.25 0.28
N GLN A 342 -21.52 48.04 0.58
CA GLN A 342 -22.12 46.73 0.72
C GLN A 342 -21.89 45.96 -0.58
N THR A 343 -21.09 44.91 -0.50
CA THR A 343 -20.97 43.92 -1.58
C THR A 343 -22.34 43.26 -1.76
N PRO A 344 -22.91 43.21 -2.98
CA PRO A 344 -24.18 42.53 -3.20
C PRO A 344 -24.05 41.06 -2.78
N ALA A 345 -24.98 40.61 -1.94
CA ALA A 345 -25.07 39.21 -1.56
C ALA A 345 -25.23 38.34 -2.83
N PRO A 346 -24.53 37.20 -2.93
CA PRO A 346 -24.71 36.28 -4.04
C PRO A 346 -26.16 35.79 -4.07
N ILE A 347 -26.81 35.96 -5.22
CA ILE A 347 -28.13 35.42 -5.52
C ILE A 347 -28.06 33.90 -5.32
N PRO A 348 -28.88 33.30 -4.43
CA PRO A 348 -28.93 31.86 -4.28
C PRO A 348 -29.41 31.23 -5.59
N ASP A 349 -28.64 30.29 -6.14
CA ASP A 349 -29.07 29.49 -7.27
C ASP A 349 -30.41 28.80 -6.93
N PRO A 350 -31.40 28.82 -7.84
CA PRO A 350 -32.68 28.16 -7.63
C PRO A 350 -32.44 26.66 -7.41
N ILE A 351 -32.89 26.17 -6.24
CA ILE A 351 -32.88 24.76 -5.88
C ILE A 351 -33.63 23.99 -6.98
N PRO A 352 -33.01 23.03 -7.67
CA PRO A 352 -33.71 22.18 -8.61
C PRO A 352 -34.85 21.46 -7.89
N ASN A 353 -36.06 21.57 -8.43
CA ASN A 353 -37.22 20.84 -7.91
C ASN A 353 -36.86 19.36 -7.76
N PRO A 354 -37.14 18.74 -6.60
CA PRO A 354 -36.93 17.31 -6.43
C PRO A 354 -37.75 16.55 -7.47
N GLU A 355 -37.10 15.65 -8.21
CA GLU A 355 -37.77 14.76 -9.14
C GLU A 355 -38.87 13.98 -8.40
N PRO A 356 -40.06 13.82 -9.01
CA PRO A 356 -41.14 13.07 -8.41
C PRO A 356 -40.67 11.62 -8.15
N PRO A 357 -41.08 11.03 -7.01
CA PRO A 357 -40.70 9.66 -6.67
C PRO A 357 -41.11 8.71 -7.79
N SER A 358 -40.15 7.93 -8.28
CA SER A 358 -40.40 6.90 -9.27
C SER A 358 -41.45 5.93 -8.73
N PRO A 359 -42.46 5.54 -9.54
CA PRO A 359 -43.51 4.62 -9.10
C PRO A 359 -42.86 3.33 -8.61
N SER A 360 -43.26 2.91 -7.42
CA SER A 360 -42.86 1.64 -6.82
C SER A 360 -43.18 0.50 -7.79
N LEU A 361 -42.16 -0.30 -8.12
CA LEU A 361 -42.31 -1.54 -8.86
C LEU A 361 -43.35 -2.43 -8.18
N ASP A 362 -44.23 -3.02 -8.99
CA ASP A 362 -45.24 -3.97 -8.56
C ASP A 362 -44.61 -5.13 -7.80
N GLU A 363 -45.31 -5.56 -6.75
CA GLU A 363 -44.92 -6.60 -5.82
C GLU A 363 -44.53 -7.90 -6.57
N PRO A 364 -43.40 -8.55 -6.23
CA PRO A 364 -42.95 -9.74 -6.94
C PRO A 364 -43.95 -10.90 -6.76
N ASP A 365 -44.34 -11.49 -7.90
CA ASP A 365 -45.27 -12.62 -8.00
C ASP A 365 -44.84 -13.80 -7.10
N PRO A 366 -45.67 -14.20 -6.12
CA PRO A 366 -45.34 -15.28 -5.18
C PRO A 366 -45.28 -16.68 -5.82
N GLY A 367 -45.58 -16.84 -7.11
CA GLY A 367 -45.65 -18.15 -7.77
C GLY A 367 -44.34 -18.77 -8.27
N VAL A 368 -43.19 -18.07 -8.21
CA VAL A 368 -41.99 -18.49 -8.99
C VAL A 368 -41.01 -19.42 -8.23
N PHE A 369 -41.18 -19.65 -6.93
CA PHE A 369 -40.20 -20.43 -6.13
C PHE A 369 -40.79 -21.64 -5.41
N HIS A 370 -41.40 -22.57 -6.13
CA HIS A 370 -41.64 -23.93 -5.64
C HIS A 370 -40.92 -24.95 -6.52
N HIS A 371 -39.66 -25.26 -6.16
CA HIS A 371 -39.00 -26.46 -6.64
C HIS A 371 -39.18 -27.57 -5.60
N ASP A 372 -39.98 -28.56 -5.97
CA ASP A 372 -40.21 -29.79 -5.21
C ASP A 372 -38.92 -30.63 -5.14
N PRO A 373 -38.44 -31.03 -3.94
CA PRO A 373 -37.32 -31.95 -3.83
C PRO A 373 -37.77 -33.39 -4.15
N THR A 374 -37.17 -33.95 -5.20
CA THR A 374 -37.36 -35.33 -5.64
C THR A 374 -36.98 -36.34 -4.55
N LYS A 375 -37.86 -37.33 -4.38
CA LYS A 375 -37.79 -38.44 -3.42
C LYS A 375 -36.76 -39.49 -3.89
N PRO A 376 -35.92 -40.07 -3.02
CA PRO A 376 -34.97 -41.11 -3.42
C PRO A 376 -35.67 -42.46 -3.66
N ALA A 377 -35.15 -43.21 -4.64
CA ALA A 377 -35.60 -44.56 -4.99
C ALA A 377 -35.18 -45.59 -3.93
N GLN A 378 -36.08 -46.54 -3.67
CA GLN A 378 -35.89 -47.70 -2.78
C GLN A 378 -35.13 -48.83 -3.46
#